data_AF-A0AAJ2H0Z0-F1
#
_entry.id   AF-A0AAJ2H0Z0-F1
#
_cell.length_a   1.000
_cell.length_b   1.000
_cell.length_c   1.000
_cell.angle_alpha   90.00
_cell.angle_beta   90.00
_cell.angle_gamma   90.00
#
_symmetry.space_group_name_H-M   'P 1'
#
loop_
_entity.id
_entity.type
_entity.pdbx_description
1 polymer ?
#
loop_
_entity_poly.entity_id
_entity_poly.type
_entity_poly.pdbx_seq_one_letter_code
_entity_poly.pdbx_strand_id
1 'polypeptide(L)'
;MPIWLEAGLWGWLAGGALLIGALLGYYLSIPALLIAAVMAFGSGVLISALSFELMDEAYKEGGLVATASGFIAGAITYTAALAQHGAKHRKRSGEQQADEASQNNENGAAIAI
;
A
#
# COMPACT_ATOMS: atom_id res chain seq x y z
N MET A 1 2.64 -28.48 -21.82
CA MET A 1 3.82 -27.76 -21.27
C MET A 1 3.96 -28.18 -19.81
N PRO A 2 5.17 -28.40 -19.27
CA PRO A 2 5.32 -28.78 -17.87
C PRO A 2 4.87 -27.65 -16.94
N ILE A 3 4.07 -27.97 -15.91
CA ILE A 3 3.42 -27.00 -15.01
C ILE A 3 4.41 -26.08 -14.28
N TRP A 4 5.62 -26.57 -14.00
CA TRP A 4 6.68 -25.76 -13.36
C TRP A 4 7.19 -24.64 -14.27
N LEU A 5 7.20 -24.88 -15.58
CA LEU A 5 7.68 -23.90 -16.56
C LEU A 5 6.66 -22.78 -16.73
N GLU A 6 5.38 -23.13 -16.72
CA GLU A 6 4.28 -22.16 -16.77
C GLU A 6 4.24 -21.29 -15.51
N ALA A 7 4.31 -21.89 -14.32
CA ALA A 7 4.41 -21.13 -13.06
C ALA A 7 5.66 -20.24 -13.00
N GLY A 8 6.79 -20.75 -13.51
CA GLY A 8 8.03 -19.98 -13.61
C GLY A 8 7.93 -18.78 -14.55
N LEU A 9 7.26 -18.94 -15.70
CA LEU A 9 7.04 -17.85 -16.66
C LEU A 9 6.11 -16.77 -16.11
N TRP A 10 4.98 -17.16 -15.51
CA TRP A 10 4.06 -16.19 -14.88
C TRP A 10 4.72 -15.46 -13.70
N GLY A 11 5.49 -16.18 -12.88
CA GLY A 11 6.26 -15.59 -11.78
C GLY A 11 7.33 -14.61 -12.28
N TRP A 12 8.06 -14.97 -13.34
CA TRP A 12 9.05 -14.08 -13.95
C TRP A 12 8.42 -12.85 -14.59
N LEU A 13 7.27 -13.01 -15.25
CA LEU A 13 6.53 -11.91 -15.84
C LEU A 13 6.00 -10.93 -14.77
N ALA A 14 5.39 -11.45 -13.71
CA ALA A 14 4.90 -10.65 -12.58
C ALA A 14 6.04 -9.96 -11.82
N GLY A 15 7.12 -10.68 -11.53
CA GLY A 15 8.31 -10.12 -10.87
C GLY A 15 9.06 -9.11 -11.74
N GLY A 16 9.12 -9.33 -13.05
CA GLY A 16 9.75 -8.42 -14.01
C GLY A 16 9.04 -7.07 -14.05
N ALA A 17 7.70 -7.06 -13.98
CA ALA A 17 6.93 -5.82 -13.91
C ALA A 17 7.30 -4.96 -12.69
N LEU A 18 7.54 -5.57 -11.52
CA LEU A 18 8.00 -4.89 -10.32
C LEU A 18 9.39 -4.27 -10.49
N LEU A 19 10.34 -5.01 -11.09
CA LEU A 19 11.70 -4.51 -11.34
C LEU A 19 11.69 -3.32 -12.29
N ILE A 20 10.90 -3.40 -13.36
CA ILE A 20 10.75 -2.31 -14.33
C ILE A 20 10.10 -1.09 -13.66
N GLY A 21 9.04 -1.29 -12.87
CA GLY A 21 8.38 -0.21 -12.12
C GLY A 21 9.32 0.48 -11.13
N ALA A 22 10.16 -0.28 -10.42
CA ALA A 22 11.15 0.27 -9.49
C ALA A 22 12.25 1.06 -10.21
N LEU A 23 12.77 0.53 -11.33
CA LEU A 23 13.76 1.23 -12.15
C LEU A 23 13.21 2.57 -12.69
N LEU A 24 11.99 2.56 -13.22
CA LEU A 24 11.32 3.77 -13.69
C LEU A 24 11.11 4.77 -12.55
N GLY A 25 10.62 4.32 -11.39
CA GLY A 25 10.43 5.17 -10.22
C GLY A 25 11.73 5.74 -9.63
N TYR A 26 12.87 5.08 -9.86
CA TYR A 26 14.18 5.57 -9.43
C TYR A 26 14.75 6.62 -10.38
N TYR A 27 14.56 6.44 -11.70
CA TYR A 27 15.18 7.31 -12.70
C TYR A 27 14.32 8.52 -13.08
N LEU A 28 12.99 8.41 -12.97
CA LEU A 28 12.05 9.47 -13.32
C LEU A 28 11.55 10.18 -12.05
N SER A 29 11.64 11.51 -12.04
CA SER A 29 10.95 12.33 -11.04
C SER A 29 9.45 12.38 -11.35
N ILE A 30 8.68 11.46 -10.75
CA ILE A 30 7.24 11.32 -10.99
C ILE A 30 6.45 12.29 -10.09
N PRO A 31 5.48 13.05 -10.62
CA PRO A 31 4.64 13.93 -9.81
C PRO A 31 3.77 13.14 -8.82
N ALA A 32 3.54 13.70 -7.63
CA ALA A 32 2.80 13.05 -6.55
C ALA A 32 1.40 12.55 -6.95
N LEU A 33 0.71 13.27 -7.85
CA LEU A 33 -0.60 12.87 -8.35
C LEU A 33 -0.56 11.53 -9.09
N LEU A 34 0.49 11.26 -9.87
CA LEU A 34 0.61 10.01 -10.62
C LEU A 34 0.90 8.85 -9.66
N ILE A 35 1.74 9.08 -8.64
CA ILE A 35 2.01 8.10 -7.59
C ILE A 35 0.72 7.76 -6.84
N ALA A 36 -0.06 8.78 -6.46
CA ALA A 36 -1.35 8.59 -5.81
C ALA A 36 -2.35 7.83 -6.70
N ALA A 37 -2.40 8.15 -8.00
CA ALA A 37 -3.26 7.47 -8.96
C ALA A 37 -2.89 5.98 -9.12
N VAL A 38 -1.59 5.68 -9.25
CA VAL A 38 -1.11 4.28 -9.35
C VAL A 38 -1.36 3.52 -8.06
N MET A 39 -1.15 4.13 -6.89
CA MET A 39 -1.43 3.51 -5.59
C MET A 39 -2.93 3.23 -5.38
N ALA A 40 -3.78 4.17 -5.80
CA ALA A 40 -5.24 4.00 -5.75
C ALA A 40 -5.68 2.87 -6.69
N PHE A 41 -5.16 2.84 -7.92
CA PHE A 41 -5.43 1.78 -8.89
C PHE A 41 -4.98 0.42 -8.35
N GLY A 42 -3.74 0.31 -7.88
CA GLY A 42 -3.19 -0.93 -7.34
C GLY A 42 -3.99 -1.47 -6.16
N SER A 43 -4.36 -0.58 -5.23
CA SER A 43 -5.23 -0.95 -4.09
C SER A 43 -6.61 -1.44 -4.56
N GLY A 44 -7.21 -0.76 -5.55
CA GLY A 44 -8.49 -1.16 -6.13
C GLY A 44 -8.44 -2.53 -6.81
N VAL A 45 -7.40 -2.81 -7.59
CA VAL A 45 -7.19 -4.12 -8.24
C VAL A 45 -7.04 -5.23 -7.18
N LEU A 46 -6.25 -4.99 -6.13
CA LEU A 46 -6.10 -5.95 -5.03
C LEU A 46 -7.45 -6.23 -4.34
N ILE A 47 -8.22 -5.18 -4.01
CA ILE A 47 -9.53 -5.35 -3.36
C ILE A 47 -10.49 -6.15 -4.27
N SER A 48 -10.48 -5.89 -5.58
CA SER A 48 -11.31 -6.60 -6.56
C SER A 48 -10.97 -8.09 -6.63
N ALA A 49 -9.69 -8.43 -6.78
CA ALA A 49 -9.23 -9.83 -6.82
C ALA A 49 -9.56 -10.56 -5.51
N LEU A 50 -9.34 -9.91 -4.36
CA LEU A 50 -9.70 -10.47 -3.06
C LEU A 50 -11.21 -10.75 -2.95
N SER A 51 -12.05 -9.86 -3.46
CA SER A 51 -13.50 -9.94 -3.29
C SER A 51 -14.16 -10.94 -4.24
N PHE A 52 -13.68 -11.05 -5.48
CA PHE A 52 -14.32 -11.88 -6.51
C PHE A 52 -13.63 -13.22 -6.76
N GLU A 53 -12.30 -13.29 -6.61
CA GLU A 53 -11.58 -14.55 -6.81
C GLU A 53 -11.40 -15.26 -5.47
N LEU A 54 -10.74 -14.61 -4.50
CA LEU A 54 -10.37 -15.30 -3.25
C LEU A 54 -11.56 -15.55 -2.33
N MET A 55 -12.45 -14.56 -2.13
CA MET A 55 -13.57 -14.71 -1.21
C MET A 55 -14.62 -15.68 -1.74
N ASP A 56 -14.89 -15.66 -3.05
CA ASP A 56 -15.81 -16.59 -3.71
C ASP A 56 -15.29 -18.03 -3.62
N GLU A 57 -14.00 -18.24 -3.93
CA GLU A 57 -13.38 -19.56 -3.84
C GLU A 57 -13.34 -20.07 -2.39
N ALA A 58 -12.91 -19.23 -1.44
CA ALA A 58 -12.87 -19.61 -0.03
C ALA A 58 -14.26 -19.94 0.53
N TYR A 59 -15.30 -19.22 0.11
CA TYR A 59 -16.68 -19.54 0.49
C TYR A 59 -17.13 -20.89 -0.07
N LYS A 60 -16.77 -21.20 -1.32
CA LYS A 60 -17.10 -22.49 -1.95
C LYS A 60 -16.38 -23.66 -1.29
N GLU A 61 -15.11 -23.50 -0.92
CA GLU A 61 -14.31 -24.57 -0.30
C GLU A 61 -14.60 -24.75 1.20
N GLY A 62 -14.68 -23.65 1.96
CA GLY A 62 -14.70 -23.66 3.43
C GLY A 62 -15.99 -23.16 4.07
N GLY A 63 -16.92 -22.61 3.29
CA GLY A 63 -18.15 -21.99 3.80
C GLY A 63 -17.90 -20.66 4.53
N LEU A 64 -18.99 -20.05 5.00
CA LEU A 64 -18.97 -18.69 5.55
C LEU A 64 -18.12 -18.55 6.82
N VAL A 65 -18.24 -19.51 7.74
CA VAL A 65 -17.59 -19.43 9.06
C VAL A 65 -16.07 -19.54 8.96
N ALA A 66 -15.56 -20.48 8.16
CA ALA A 66 -14.12 -20.64 7.96
C ALA A 66 -13.53 -19.43 7.24
N THR A 67 -14.21 -18.94 6.20
CA THR A 67 -13.75 -17.77 5.43
C THR A 67 -13.74 -16.50 6.28
N ALA A 68 -14.81 -16.23 7.01
CA ALA A 68 -14.91 -15.04 7.85
C ALA A 68 -13.88 -15.05 9.00
N SER A 69 -13.70 -16.21 9.66
CA SER A 69 -12.71 -16.34 10.73
C SER A 69 -11.27 -16.20 10.20
N GLY A 70 -10.96 -16.79 9.05
CA GLY A 70 -9.67 -16.64 8.38
C GLY A 70 -9.37 -15.19 7.98
N PHE A 71 -10.37 -14.49 7.40
CA PHE A 71 -10.23 -13.08 7.03
C PHE A 71 -9.98 -12.18 8.25
N ILE A 72 -10.77 -12.35 9.32
CA ILE A 72 -10.61 -11.58 10.56
C ILE A 72 -9.24 -11.88 11.21
N ALA A 73 -8.86 -13.15 11.30
CA ALA A 73 -7.56 -13.54 11.85
C ALA A 73 -6.39 -12.94 11.05
N GLY A 74 -6.48 -12.97 9.72
CA GLY A 74 -5.50 -12.34 8.84
C GLY A 74 -5.41 -10.83 9.03
N ALA A 75 -6.56 -10.14 9.09
CA ALA A 75 -6.63 -8.69 9.31
C ALA A 75 -6.01 -8.28 10.67
N ILE A 76 -6.31 -9.04 11.74
CA ILE A 76 -5.73 -8.82 13.06
C ILE A 76 -4.22 -9.05 13.03
N THR A 77 -3.76 -10.14 12.41
CA THR A 77 -2.34 -10.48 12.33
C THR A 77 -1.55 -9.42 11.58
N TYR A 78 -2.05 -8.98 10.43
CA TYR A 78 -1.43 -7.91 9.64
C TYR A 78 -1.37 -6.58 10.40
N THR A 79 -2.49 -6.18 11.01
CA THR A 79 -2.58 -4.93 11.77
C THR A 79 -1.66 -4.95 13.00
N ALA A 80 -1.61 -6.06 13.72
CA ALA A 80 -0.74 -6.23 14.88
C ALA A 80 0.75 -6.19 14.49
N ALA A 81 1.12 -6.89 13.40
CA ALA A 81 2.48 -6.87 12.89
C ALA A 81 2.92 -5.44 12.51
N LEU A 82 2.05 -4.69 11.84
CA LEU A 82 2.31 -3.30 11.46
C LEU A 82 2.40 -2.37 12.67
N ALA A 83 1.52 -2.55 13.67
CA ALA A 83 1.52 -1.75 14.89
C ALA A 83 2.82 -1.91 15.69
N GLN A 84 3.39 -3.12 15.71
CA GLN A 84 4.63 -3.43 16.40
C GLN A 84 5.88 -2.88 15.68
N HIS A 85 5.89 -2.87 14.34
CA HIS A 85 7.06 -2.50 13.53
C HIS A 85 7.14 -1.00 13.18
N GLY A 86 6.30 -0.15 13.78
CA GLY A 86 6.49 1.30 13.76
C GLY A 86 5.48 2.07 12.91
N ALA A 87 4.29 2.29 13.48
CA ALA A 87 3.36 3.32 13.01
C ALA A 87 3.75 4.76 13.42
N LYS A 88 4.86 4.93 14.15
CA LYS A 88 5.17 6.13 14.95
C LYS A 88 5.54 7.39 14.13
N HIS A 89 5.92 7.24 12.86
CA HIS A 89 6.34 8.37 12.00
C HIS A 89 5.68 8.42 10.62
N ARG A 90 4.52 7.76 10.41
CA ARG A 90 3.87 7.71 9.08
C ARG A 90 3.07 8.99 8.70
N LYS A 91 2.86 9.93 9.64
CA LYS A 91 2.19 11.22 9.38
C LYS A 91 3.20 12.37 9.26
N ARG A 92 4.00 12.38 8.20
CA ARG A 92 4.76 13.58 7.83
C ARG A 92 4.88 13.65 6.31
N SER A 93 3.74 13.82 5.67
CA SER A 93 3.68 14.29 4.28
C SER A 93 3.97 15.79 4.31
N GLY A 94 5.21 16.20 3.99
CA GLY A 94 5.49 17.60 3.66
C GLY A 94 4.62 17.98 2.46
N GLU A 95 3.78 19.01 2.56
CA GLU A 95 4.15 20.42 2.34
C GLU A 95 3.77 21.40 3.48
N GLN A 96 3.15 20.96 4.58
CA GLN A 96 2.75 21.86 5.68
C GLN A 96 3.91 22.38 6.56
N GLN A 97 5.16 21.98 6.30
CA GLN A 97 6.31 22.34 7.14
C GLN A 97 7.14 23.53 6.66
N ALA A 98 6.96 24.00 5.42
CA ALA A 98 7.66 25.19 4.94
C ALA A 98 6.97 26.50 5.38
N ASP A 99 5.63 26.49 5.44
CA ASP A 99 4.84 27.69 5.74
C ASP A 99 4.70 27.97 7.25
N GLU A 100 4.52 26.93 8.08
CA GLU A 100 4.36 27.11 9.54
C GLU A 100 5.67 27.57 10.25
N ALA A 101 6.85 27.18 9.73
CA ALA A 101 8.14 27.60 10.29
C ALA A 101 8.48 29.07 9.97
N SER A 102 7.95 29.60 8.87
CA SER A 102 8.15 31.00 8.47
C SER A 102 7.14 31.92 9.16
N GLN A 103 5.87 31.51 9.29
CA GLN A 103 4.85 32.29 10.00
C GLN A 103 5.04 32.32 11.53
N ASN A 104 5.55 31.25 12.15
CA ASN A 104 5.77 31.23 13.60
C ASN A 104 6.97 32.11 14.03
N ASN A 105 7.90 32.40 13.12
CA ASN A 105 9.00 33.33 13.38
C ASN A 105 8.53 34.79 13.34
N GLU A 106 7.53 35.11 12.50
CA GLU A 106 6.96 36.45 12.40
C GLU A 106 5.95 36.77 13.52
N ASN A 107 5.23 35.74 14.03
CA ASN A 107 4.23 35.91 15.09
C ASN A 107 4.81 35.88 16.52
N GLY A 108 6.05 35.42 16.69
CA GLY A 108 6.73 35.38 18.00
C GLY A 108 7.13 36.75 18.57
N ALA A 109 7.17 37.80 17.74
CA ALA A 109 7.49 39.17 18.15
C ALA A 109 6.26 39.99 18.57
N ALA A 110 5.04 39.56 18.27
CA ALA A 110 3.80 40.31 18.53
C ALA A 110 3.19 40.07 19.92
N ILE A 111 3.66 39.05 20.64
CA ILE A 111 3.22 38.70 22.00
C ILE A 111 4.10 39.31 23.11
N ALA A 112 5.04 40.18 22.75
CA ALA A 112 5.94 40.87 23.66
C ALA A 112 5.89 42.39 23.48
N ILE A 113 4.69 42.98 23.59
CA ILE A 113 4.46 44.42 23.86
C ILE A 113 3.09 44.61 24.52
#